data_AF-A0A533BGR2-F1
#
_entry.id   AF-A0A533BGR2-F1
#
_cell.length_a   1.000
_cell.length_b   1.000
_cell.length_c   1.000
_cell.angle_alpha   90.00
_cell.angle_beta   90.00
_cell.angle_gamma   90.00
#
_symmetry.space_group_name_H-M   'P 1'
#
loop_
_entity.id
_entity.type
_entity.pdbx_description
1 polymer ?
#
loop_
_entity_poly.entity_id
_entity_poly.type
_entity_poly.pdbx_seq_one_letter_code
_entity_poly.pdbx_strand_id
1 'polypeptide(L)'
;MKSVTLNEHAGRDAEKTGRRLNGKRSLTTGVGVTDRMERLLHAAQEMGGPLSVVIGRMEYLLERGPDKETVRSLNAIMPQAQRLVELRQQLIDEASAALTGIALGSPASTSEAERPDA
;
A
#
# COMPACT_ATOMS: atom_id res chain seq x y z
N MET A 1 29.66 -13.07 39.97
CA MET A 1 28.30 -13.57 39.72
C MET A 1 27.33 -12.65 40.46
N LYS A 2 26.56 -11.82 39.76
CA LYS A 2 25.51 -10.98 40.35
C LYS A 2 24.18 -11.45 39.78
N SER A 3 23.36 -12.05 40.63
CA SER A 3 21.99 -12.45 40.30
C SER A 3 21.11 -11.22 40.21
N VAL A 4 20.33 -11.11 39.15
CA VAL A 4 19.23 -10.16 39.05
C VAL A 4 17.96 -10.99 39.13
N THR A 5 17.23 -10.80 40.22
CA THR A 5 15.96 -11.41 40.54
C THR A 5 14.85 -10.81 39.69
N LEU A 6 14.10 -11.69 39.00
CA LEU A 6 12.78 -11.44 38.43
C LEU A 6 11.82 -11.03 39.55
N ASN A 7 11.02 -9.99 39.33
CA ASN A 7 9.87 -9.68 40.17
C ASN A 7 8.69 -9.31 39.28
N GLU A 8 7.91 -10.32 38.92
CA GLU A 8 6.49 -10.15 38.59
C GLU A 8 5.77 -9.82 39.89
N HIS A 9 4.95 -8.77 39.92
CA HIS A 9 3.72 -8.75 40.71
C HIS A 9 2.69 -7.87 40.01
N ALA A 10 1.78 -8.56 39.32
CA ALA A 10 0.56 -8.04 38.76
C ALA A 10 -0.45 -7.72 39.87
N GLY A 11 -1.31 -6.73 39.60
CA GLY A 11 -2.66 -6.69 40.17
C GLY A 11 -2.86 -5.77 41.36
N ARG A 12 -3.31 -4.55 41.05
CA ARG A 12 -4.55 -3.93 41.56
C ARG A 12 -4.51 -2.44 41.22
N ASP A 13 -5.31 -2.04 40.24
CA ASP A 13 -5.99 -0.72 40.14
C ASP A 13 -6.86 -0.70 38.89
N ALA A 14 -7.76 -1.68 38.81
CA ALA A 14 -8.86 -1.69 37.87
C ALA A 14 -10.12 -1.39 38.68
N GLU A 15 -10.46 -0.10 38.86
CA GLU A 15 -11.82 0.43 39.06
C GLU A 15 -11.80 1.89 39.51
N LYS A 16 -11.73 2.80 38.54
CA LYS A 16 -12.52 4.06 38.53
C LYS A 16 -12.05 4.88 37.34
N THR A 17 -12.79 4.80 36.24
CA THR A 17 -13.32 5.98 35.53
C THR A 17 -14.26 5.46 34.45
N GLY A 18 -15.48 5.14 34.87
CA GLY A 18 -16.61 5.13 33.96
C GLY A 18 -16.89 6.55 33.50
N ARG A 19 -16.33 6.95 32.36
CA ARG A 19 -16.86 8.05 31.55
C ARG A 19 -17.24 7.47 30.19
N ARG A 20 -18.54 7.25 30.04
CA ARG A 20 -19.21 7.01 28.76
C ARG A 20 -18.65 7.96 27.70
N LEU A 21 -17.94 7.42 26.71
CA LEU A 21 -17.74 8.10 25.44
C LEU A 21 -18.70 7.48 24.43
N ASN A 22 -19.79 8.20 24.30
CA ASN A 22 -20.84 8.09 23.30
C ASN A 22 -20.23 8.20 21.89
N GLY A 23 -20.95 7.66 20.90
CA GLY A 23 -20.49 7.40 19.54
C GLY A 23 -19.79 8.57 18.82
N LYS A 24 -18.79 8.19 18.01
CA LYS A 24 -18.13 8.88 16.87
C LYS A 24 -16.63 8.57 16.85
N ARG A 25 -16.30 7.28 16.68
CA ARG A 25 -14.98 6.86 16.16
C ARG A 25 -15.22 5.97 14.95
N SER A 26 -15.71 6.57 13.88
CA SER A 26 -15.76 5.93 12.58
C SER A 26 -15.92 7.06 11.58
N LEU A 27 -14.87 7.37 10.82
CA LEU A 27 -14.85 8.10 9.53
C LEU A 27 -13.44 8.60 9.15
N THR A 28 -12.48 8.69 10.09
CA THR A 28 -11.14 9.21 9.77
C THR A 28 -10.18 8.16 9.17
N THR A 29 -10.47 6.87 9.29
CA THR A 29 -9.62 5.79 8.78
C THR A 29 -9.73 5.60 7.27
N GLY A 30 -10.86 5.96 6.66
CA GLY A 30 -11.09 5.79 5.21
C GLY A 30 -10.26 6.76 4.36
N VAL A 31 -10.23 8.04 4.74
CA VAL A 31 -9.52 9.10 4.01
C VAL A 31 -8.02 8.83 3.92
N GLY A 32 -7.40 8.42 5.03
CA GLY A 32 -5.96 8.12 5.05
C GLY A 32 -5.55 6.89 4.23
N VAL A 33 -6.47 5.94 4.01
CA VAL A 33 -6.23 4.77 3.15
C VAL A 33 -6.34 5.18 1.68
N THR A 34 -7.34 5.98 1.31
CA THR A 34 -7.49 6.53 -0.04
C THR A 34 -6.27 7.33 -0.47
N ASP A 35 -5.84 8.31 0.34
CA ASP A 35 -4.67 9.16 0.04
C ASP A 35 -3.37 8.35 -0.11
N ARG A 36 -3.26 7.23 0.63
CA ARG A 36 -2.10 6.33 0.53
C ARG A 36 -2.14 5.54 -0.77
N MET A 37 -3.30 5.02 -1.15
CA MET A 37 -3.47 4.24 -2.39
C MET A 37 -3.30 5.10 -3.63
N GLU A 38 -3.80 6.34 -3.63
CA GLU A 38 -3.57 7.30 -4.72
C GLU A 38 -2.08 7.60 -4.91
N ARG A 39 -1.35 7.83 -3.81
CA ARG A 39 0.10 8.04 -3.85
C ARG A 39 0.86 6.82 -4.36
N LEU A 40 0.46 5.62 -3.94
CA LEU A 40 1.05 4.37 -4.43
C LEU A 40 0.79 4.18 -5.93
N LEU A 41 -0.44 4.43 -6.39
CA LEU A 41 -0.81 4.35 -7.79
C LEU A 41 0.01 5.33 -8.65
N HIS A 42 0.11 6.59 -8.22
CA HIS A 42 0.90 7.60 -8.91
C HIS A 42 2.38 7.21 -8.97
N ALA A 43 2.96 6.80 -7.84
CA ALA A 43 4.36 6.37 -7.81
C ALA A 43 4.63 5.18 -8.74
N ALA A 44 3.73 4.18 -8.74
CA ALA A 44 3.86 3.03 -9.61
C ALA A 44 3.72 3.43 -11.10
N GLN A 45 2.83 4.35 -11.44
CA GLN A 45 2.69 4.86 -12.81
C GLN A 45 3.99 5.53 -13.30
N GLU A 46 4.57 6.43 -12.50
CA GLU A 46 5.83 7.14 -12.80
C GLU A 46 7.02 6.21 -13.03
N MET A 47 7.04 5.03 -12.38
CA MET A 47 8.10 4.03 -12.57
C MET A 47 8.10 3.40 -13.98
N GLY A 48 6.99 3.49 -14.73
CA GLY A 48 6.85 2.81 -16.02
C GLY A 48 7.83 3.27 -17.08
N GLY A 49 7.94 4.58 -17.28
CA GLY A 49 8.85 5.16 -18.27
C GLY A 49 10.31 4.76 -18.03
N PRO A 50 10.86 5.00 -16.84
CA PRO A 50 12.24 4.61 -16.51
C PRO A 50 12.51 3.11 -16.68
N LEU A 51 11.61 2.23 -16.22
CA LEU A 51 11.80 0.78 -16.35
C LEU A 51 11.80 0.33 -17.81
N SER A 52 10.90 0.87 -18.65
CA SER A 52 10.87 0.59 -20.09
C SER A 52 12.17 1.02 -20.78
N VAL A 53 12.72 2.19 -20.42
CA VAL A 53 14.00 2.67 -20.96
C VAL A 53 15.15 1.74 -20.56
N VAL A 54 15.20 1.30 -19.30
CA VAL A 54 16.24 0.40 -18.81
C VAL A 54 16.20 -0.93 -19.54
N ILE A 55 15.01 -1.56 -19.65
CA ILE A 55 14.84 -2.83 -20.37
C ILE A 55 15.23 -2.69 -21.85
N GLY A 56 14.68 -1.69 -22.54
CA GLY A 56 14.99 -1.48 -23.96
C GLY A 56 16.48 -1.21 -24.22
N ARG A 57 17.18 -0.52 -23.31
CA ARG A 57 18.64 -0.34 -23.41
C ARG A 57 19.39 -1.65 -23.22
N MET A 58 18.97 -2.51 -22.31
CA MET A 58 19.61 -3.81 -22.11
C MET A 58 19.39 -4.73 -23.31
N GLU A 59 18.18 -4.76 -23.87
CA GLU A 59 17.85 -5.50 -25.10
C GLU A 59 18.73 -5.03 -26.26
N TYR A 60 18.77 -3.71 -26.48
CA TYR A 60 19.62 -3.11 -27.50
C TYR A 60 21.10 -3.48 -27.34
N LEU A 61 21.62 -3.47 -26.12
CA LEU A 61 23.02 -3.85 -25.87
C LEU A 61 23.26 -5.32 -26.17
N LEU A 62 22.35 -6.22 -25.79
CA LEU A 62 22.45 -7.65 -26.08
C LEU A 62 22.42 -7.93 -27.59
N GLU A 63 21.57 -7.23 -28.35
CA GLU A 63 21.48 -7.36 -29.81
C GLU A 63 22.77 -6.97 -30.53
N ARG A 64 23.53 -6.00 -30.00
CA ARG A 64 24.81 -5.58 -30.58
C ARG A 64 25.95 -6.57 -30.37
N GLY A 65 25.71 -7.67 -29.65
CA GLY A 65 26.72 -8.68 -29.34
C GLY A 65 27.88 -8.08 -28.52
N PRO A 66 27.63 -7.63 -27.29
CA PRO A 66 28.65 -7.01 -26.47
C PRO A 66 29.64 -8.08 -25.97
N ASP A 67 30.70 -7.66 -25.29
CA ASP A 67 31.67 -8.61 -24.75
C ASP A 67 31.04 -9.57 -23.72
N LYS A 68 31.75 -10.67 -23.44
CA LYS A 68 31.25 -11.74 -22.55
C LYS A 68 30.95 -11.29 -21.12
N GLU A 69 31.63 -10.26 -20.61
CA GLU A 69 31.40 -9.74 -19.27
C GLU A 69 30.13 -8.89 -19.24
N THR A 70 29.94 -8.05 -20.25
CA THR A 70 28.72 -7.29 -20.44
C THR A 70 27.50 -8.21 -20.60
N VAL A 71 27.58 -9.26 -21.44
CA VAL A 71 26.48 -10.23 -21.59
C VAL A 71 26.13 -10.90 -20.26
N ARG A 72 27.13 -11.32 -19.47
CA ARG A 72 26.90 -11.92 -18.15
C ARG A 72 26.20 -10.96 -17.20
N SER A 73 26.64 -9.71 -17.17
CA SER A 73 26.04 -8.66 -16.35
C SER A 73 24.60 -8.37 -16.76
N LEU A 74 24.34 -8.22 -18.06
CA LEU A 74 22.99 -7.98 -18.59
C LEU A 74 22.05 -9.15 -18.31
N ASN A 75 22.52 -10.40 -18.46
CA ASN A 75 21.72 -11.58 -18.13
C ASN A 75 21.41 -11.71 -16.63
N ALA A 76 22.24 -11.14 -15.75
CA ALA A 76 21.97 -11.10 -14.31
C ALA A 76 20.96 -10.00 -13.93
N ILE A 77 20.95 -8.88 -14.66
CA ILE A 77 20.11 -7.70 -14.36
C ILE A 77 18.74 -7.79 -15.03
N MET A 78 18.67 -8.28 -16.27
CA MET A 78 17.43 -8.32 -17.06
C MET A 78 16.24 -8.98 -16.32
N PRO A 79 16.40 -10.15 -15.67
CA PRO A 79 15.30 -10.76 -14.93
C PRO A 79 14.84 -9.92 -13.73
N GLN A 80 15.75 -9.17 -13.11
CA GLN A 80 15.41 -8.29 -11.99
C GLN A 80 14.61 -7.08 -12.45
N ALA A 81 14.97 -6.50 -13.59
CA ALA A 81 14.22 -5.41 -14.19
C ALA A 81 12.81 -5.85 -14.62
N GLN A 82 12.69 -7.05 -15.22
CA GLN A 82 11.40 -7.66 -15.54
C GLN A 82 10.57 -7.89 -14.27
N ARG A 83 11.19 -8.40 -13.20
CA ARG A 83 10.50 -8.56 -11.92
C ARG A 83 9.99 -7.23 -11.33
N LEU A 84 10.74 -6.13 -11.50
CA LEU A 84 10.27 -4.80 -11.09
C LEU A 84 9.06 -4.33 -11.90
N VAL A 85 8.97 -4.68 -13.19
CA VAL A 85 7.77 -4.40 -14.01
C VAL A 85 6.56 -5.17 -13.48
N GLU A 86 6.73 -6.46 -13.14
CA GLU A 86 5.66 -7.27 -12.54
C GLU A 86 5.18 -6.69 -11.21
N LEU A 87 6.10 -6.35 -10.31
CA LEU A 87 5.78 -5.77 -9.00
C LEU A 87 5.09 -4.41 -9.15
N ARG A 88 5.55 -3.58 -10.09
CA ARG A 88 4.90 -2.32 -10.44
C ARG A 88 3.45 -2.56 -10.88
N GLN A 89 3.22 -3.53 -11.75
CA GLN A 89 1.86 -3.84 -12.23
C GLN A 89 0.97 -4.32 -11.09
N GLN A 90 1.48 -5.19 -10.22
CA GLN A 90 0.76 -5.64 -9.02
C GLN A 90 0.37 -4.45 -8.11
N LEU A 91 1.27 -3.49 -7.91
CA LEU A 91 0.97 -2.28 -7.13
C LEU A 91 -0.13 -1.41 -7.79
N ILE A 92 -0.13 -1.29 -9.12
CA ILE A 92 -1.18 -0.57 -9.85
C ILE A 92 -2.52 -1.27 -9.68
N ASP A 93 -2.55 -2.60 -9.83
CA ASP A 93 -3.76 -3.40 -9.74
C ASP A 93 -4.34 -3.35 -8.32
N GLU A 94 -3.51 -3.53 -7.30
CA GLU A 94 -3.90 -3.45 -5.88
C GLU A 94 -4.45 -2.07 -5.51
N ALA A 95 -3.74 -1.00 -5.88
CA ALA A 95 -4.17 0.36 -5.58
C ALA A 95 -5.49 0.72 -6.30
N SER A 96 -5.62 0.33 -7.57
CA SER A 96 -6.84 0.58 -8.35
C SER A 96 -8.04 -0.18 -7.82
N ALA A 97 -7.85 -1.45 -7.42
CA ALA A 97 -8.89 -2.26 -6.80
C ALA A 97 -9.34 -1.67 -5.44
N ALA A 98 -8.39 -1.22 -4.62
CA ALA A 98 -8.69 -0.59 -3.34
C ALA A 98 -9.48 0.72 -3.51
N LEU A 99 -9.09 1.58 -4.45
CA LEU A 99 -9.79 2.84 -4.73
C LEU A 99 -11.21 2.60 -5.28
N THR A 100 -11.38 1.61 -6.16
CA THR A 100 -12.69 1.25 -6.70
C THR A 100 -13.60 0.67 -5.61
N GLY A 101 -13.07 -0.20 -4.74
CA GLY A 101 -13.81 -0.76 -3.62
C GLY A 101 -14.26 0.30 -2.60
N ILE A 102 -13.45 1.35 -2.39
CA ILE A 102 -13.83 2.50 -1.55
C ILE A 102 -14.95 3.32 -2.22
N ALA A 103 -14.85 3.57 -3.53
CA ALA A 103 -15.88 4.31 -4.26
C ALA A 103 -17.27 3.62 -4.23
N LEU A 104 -17.29 2.28 -4.25
CA LEU A 104 -18.52 1.48 -4.17
C LEU A 104 -19.04 1.25 -2.74
N GLY A 105 -18.22 1.53 -1.72
CA GLY A 105 -18.53 1.33 -0.30
C GLY A 105 -19.10 2.55 0.43
N SER A 106 -19.47 3.62 -0.28
CA SER A 106 -20.03 4.83 0.32
C SER A 106 -21.57 4.77 0.36
N PRO A 107 -22.22 4.44 1.50
CA PRO A 107 -23.66 4.60 1.61
C PRO A 107 -23.97 6.10 1.63
N ALA A 108 -24.63 6.59 0.58
CA ALA A 108 -25.35 7.85 0.64
C ALA A 108 -26.31 7.80 1.84
N SER A 109 -25.97 8.51 2.92
CA SER A 109 -26.84 8.71 4.08
C SER A 109 -27.07 10.20 4.28
N THR A 110 -28.08 10.70 3.57
CA THR A 110 -28.98 11.79 3.97
C THR A 110 -30.35 11.32 3.47
N SER A 111 -31.17 10.63 4.28
CA SER A 111 -32.02 11.21 5.33
C SER A 111 -32.64 12.54 4.89
N GLU A 112 -33.80 12.47 4.24
CA GLU A 112 -34.92 13.32 4.64
C GLU A 112 -36.21 12.50 4.55
N ALA A 113 -36.75 12.24 5.73
CA ALA A 113 -38.07 11.69 5.92
C ALA A 113 -39.07 12.81 5.63
N GLU A 114 -39.79 12.72 4.52
CA GLU A 114 -41.01 13.49 4.32
C GLU A 114 -42.18 12.51 4.32
N ARG A 115 -42.60 12.14 5.53
CA ARG A 115 -44.02 11.88 5.77
C ARG A 115 -44.66 13.24 6.03
N PRO A 116 -45.77 13.51 5.36
CA PRO A 116 -46.92 14.03 6.06
C PRO A 116 -48.04 12.98 6.00
N ASP A 117 -48.55 12.65 7.19
CA ASP A 117 -49.84 12.01 7.38
C ASP A 117 -50.95 12.92 6.82
N ALA A 118 -51.87 12.34 6.04
CA ALA A 118 -53.34 12.51 6.12
C ALA A 118 -54.01 11.95 4.85
#